data_AF-A0A1C5NZP8-F1
#
_entry.id   AF-A0A1C5NZP8-F1
#
_cell.length_a   1.000
_cell.length_b   1.000
_cell.length_c   1.000
_cell.angle_alpha   90.00
_cell.angle_beta   90.00
_cell.angle_gamma   90.00
#
_symmetry.space_group_name_H-M   'P 1'
#
loop_
_entity.id
_entity.type
_entity.pdbx_description
1 polymer ?
#
loop_
_entity_poly.entity_id
_entity_poly.type
_entity_poly.pdbx_seq_one_letter_code
_entity_poly.pdbx_strand_id
1 'polypeptide(L)'
;MLQRAIVLCLVAVAVCMDLKKEKVSNEWILCGWAVGSFWQIWSGGIRGLAVFFLGALLPLTILFLLYYLRMLGAADLKLLSAVGGIIGPKKILVCMLYSFFLGAILAFLLLVARRSLAERLRYFFHYLWNFIRTKEFAPYGLTGNRPENMHFTVPVFLGVLFWIGGYY
;
A
#
# COMPACT_ATOMS: atom_id res chain seq x y z
N MET A 1 -0.41 -5.18 22.29
CA MET A 1 1.00 -4.79 22.10
C MET A 1 1.71 -5.67 21.08
N LEU A 2 1.74 -7.00 21.25
CA LEU A 2 2.46 -7.92 20.34
C LEU A 2 2.02 -7.83 18.86
N GLN A 3 0.71 -7.82 18.57
CA GLN A 3 0.18 -7.64 17.21
C GLN A 3 0.68 -6.35 16.53
N ARG A 4 0.77 -5.24 17.28
CA ARG A 4 1.24 -3.95 16.74
C ARG A 4 2.71 -4.01 16.38
N ALA A 5 3.53 -4.66 17.22
CA ALA A 5 4.95 -4.85 16.98
C ALA A 5 5.20 -5.72 15.73
N ILE A 6 4.44 -6.81 15.54
CA ILE A 6 4.53 -7.67 14.36
C ILE A 6 4.28 -6.87 13.09
N VAL A 7 3.20 -6.10 13.05
CA VAL A 7 2.83 -5.29 11.89
C VAL A 7 3.87 -4.21 11.62
N LEU A 8 4.35 -3.52 12.68
CA LEU A 8 5.37 -2.49 12.55
C LEU A 8 6.67 -3.07 11.97
N CYS A 9 7.14 -4.22 12.47
CA CYS A 9 8.31 -4.89 11.92
C CYS A 9 8.12 -5.29 10.46
N LEU A 10 6.97 -5.87 10.11
CA LEU A 10 6.66 -6.30 8.75
C LEU A 10 6.73 -5.12 7.77
N VAL A 11 6.07 -4.00 8.11
CA VAL A 11 6.04 -2.81 7.25
C VAL A 11 7.38 -2.07 7.26
N ALA A 12 8.05 -1.96 8.41
CA ALA A 12 9.37 -1.32 8.48
C ALA A 12 10.42 -2.04 7.62
N VAL A 13 10.43 -3.37 7.67
CA VAL A 13 11.32 -4.17 6.81
C VAL A 13 10.93 -4.02 5.35
N ALA A 14 9.64 -3.99 5.02
CA ALA A 14 9.21 -3.76 3.64
C ALA A 14 9.63 -2.39 3.11
N VAL A 15 9.49 -1.31 3.90
CA VAL A 15 10.01 0.02 3.55
C VAL A 15 11.52 -0.02 3.35
N CYS A 16 12.25 -0.69 4.25
CA CYS A 16 13.70 -0.80 4.14
C CYS A 16 14.12 -1.56 2.86
N MET A 17 13.39 -2.61 2.50
CA MET A 17 13.59 -3.35 1.25
C MET A 17 13.27 -2.49 0.03
N ASP A 18 12.16 -1.75 0.06
CA ASP A 18 11.73 -0.91 -1.05
C ASP A 18 12.70 0.26 -1.26
N LEU A 19 13.17 0.90 -0.19
CA LEU A 19 14.19 1.96 -0.28
C LEU A 19 15.57 1.46 -0.74
N LYS A 20 15.92 0.20 -0.49
CA LYS A 20 17.24 -0.36 -0.85
C LYS A 20 17.27 -1.07 -2.21
N LYS A 21 16.15 -1.66 -2.62
CA LYS A 21 16.07 -2.56 -3.79
C LYS A 21 14.95 -2.18 -4.77
N GLU A 22 14.18 -1.14 -4.47
CA GLU A 22 12.99 -0.70 -5.22
C GLU A 22 11.95 -1.79 -5.47
N LYS A 23 12.05 -2.90 -4.72
CA LYS A 23 11.23 -4.09 -4.85
C LYS A 23 11.12 -4.76 -3.50
N VAL A 24 9.88 -4.91 -3.02
CA VAL A 24 9.56 -5.79 -1.90
C VAL A 24 9.57 -7.23 -2.38
N SER A 25 10.34 -8.11 -1.72
CA SER A 25 10.38 -9.53 -2.06
C SER A 25 9.03 -10.19 -1.76
N ASN A 26 8.51 -10.98 -2.71
CA ASN A 26 7.30 -11.76 -2.51
C ASN A 26 7.45 -12.75 -1.34
N GLU A 27 8.67 -13.22 -1.06
CA GLU A 27 8.96 -14.13 0.06
C GLU A 27 8.64 -13.46 1.40
N TRP A 28 9.00 -12.18 1.55
CA TRP A 28 8.72 -11.43 2.78
C TRP A 28 7.21 -11.24 3.01
N ILE A 29 6.47 -10.98 1.93
CA ILE A 29 5.01 -10.85 1.98
C ILE A 29 4.37 -12.20 2.34
N LEU A 30 4.89 -13.31 1.78
CA LEU A 30 4.45 -14.66 2.12
C LEU A 30 4.69 -14.98 3.59
N CYS A 31 5.85 -14.61 4.14
CA CYS A 31 6.12 -14.69 5.57
C CYS A 31 5.10 -13.87 6.37
N GLY A 32 4.76 -12.66 5.90
CA GLY A 32 3.72 -11.82 6.50
C GLY A 32 2.35 -12.50 6.55
N TRP A 33 1.95 -13.17 5.47
CA TRP A 33 0.71 -13.97 5.41
C TRP A 33 0.74 -15.14 6.39
N ALA A 34 1.86 -15.88 6.45
CA ALA A 34 2.02 -17.02 7.36
C ALA A 34 1.95 -16.58 8.83
N VAL A 35 2.64 -15.49 9.18
CA VAL A 35 2.60 -14.93 10.54
C VAL A 35 1.20 -14.42 10.88
N GLY A 36 0.52 -13.78 9.93
CA GLY A 36 -0.82 -13.24 10.16
C GLY A 36 -1.89 -14.31 10.30
N SER A 37 -1.83 -15.38 9.50
CA SER A 37 -2.74 -16.50 9.64
C SER A 37 -2.52 -17.23 10.97
N PHE A 38 -1.26 -17.47 11.34
CA PHE A 38 -0.91 -18.07 12.63
C PHE A 38 -1.39 -17.20 13.80
N TRP A 39 -1.15 -15.88 13.76
CA TRP A 39 -1.62 -14.95 14.79
C TRP A 39 -3.13 -14.98 14.95
N GLN A 40 -3.87 -14.98 13.84
CA GLN A 40 -5.33 -15.01 13.90
C GLN A 40 -5.88 -16.34 14.42
N ILE A 41 -5.28 -17.46 14.01
CA ILE A 41 -5.64 -18.79 14.55
C ILE A 41 -5.35 -18.85 16.04
N TRP A 42 -4.19 -18.35 16.47
CA TRP A 42 -3.81 -18.33 17.89
C TRP A 42 -4.75 -17.47 18.73
N SER A 43 -5.17 -16.31 18.21
CA SER A 43 -5.99 -15.35 18.95
C SER A 43 -7.50 -15.65 18.94
N GLY A 44 -8.02 -16.26 17.86
CA GLY A 44 -9.45 -16.44 17.63
C GLY A 44 -9.87 -17.83 17.14
N GLY A 45 -8.95 -18.80 17.14
CA GLY A 45 -9.18 -20.15 16.64
C GLY A 45 -9.60 -20.18 15.16
N ILE A 46 -10.49 -21.10 14.82
CA ILE A 46 -11.02 -21.26 13.45
C ILE A 46 -11.78 -20.00 12.97
N ARG A 47 -12.41 -19.25 13.88
CA ARG A 47 -13.07 -17.97 13.51
C ARG A 47 -12.05 -16.89 13.14
N GLY A 48 -10.83 -16.96 13.68
CA GLY A 48 -9.73 -16.08 13.32
C GLY A 48 -9.33 -16.20 11.85
N LEU A 49 -9.40 -17.39 11.26
CA LEU A 49 -9.17 -17.58 9.82
C LEU A 49 -10.14 -16.76 8.97
N ALA A 50 -11.43 -16.74 9.31
CA ALA A 50 -12.41 -15.93 8.59
C ALA A 50 -12.08 -14.43 8.70
N VAL A 51 -11.64 -13.96 9.87
CA VAL A 51 -11.20 -12.56 10.07
C VAL A 51 -9.95 -12.25 9.25
N PHE A 52 -8.99 -13.18 9.18
CA PHE A 52 -7.79 -13.06 8.35
C PHE A 52 -8.16 -12.94 6.88
N PHE A 53 -8.98 -13.83 6.35
CA PHE A 53 -9.38 -13.80 4.95
C PHE A 53 -10.17 -12.54 4.60
N LEU A 54 -11.13 -12.12 5.44
CA LEU A 54 -11.86 -10.87 5.23
C LEU A 54 -10.94 -9.66 5.27
N GLY A 55 -10.01 -9.61 6.24
CA GLY A 55 -9.03 -8.55 6.36
C GLY A 55 -8.03 -8.49 5.20
N ALA A 56 -7.65 -9.65 4.66
CA ALA A 56 -6.75 -9.76 3.51
C ALA A 56 -7.45 -9.45 2.18
N LEU A 57 -8.73 -9.82 2.04
CA LEU A 57 -9.51 -9.64 0.81
C LEU A 57 -9.94 -8.18 0.61
N LEU A 58 -10.22 -7.43 1.69
CA LEU A 58 -10.68 -6.04 1.58
C LEU A 58 -9.68 -5.10 0.85
N PRO A 59 -8.38 -5.08 1.20
CA PRO A 59 -7.40 -4.30 0.44
C PRO A 59 -7.31 -4.75 -1.00
N LEU A 60 -7.37 -6.07 -1.24
CA LEU A 60 -7.32 -6.62 -2.59
C LEU A 60 -8.48 -6.10 -3.43
N THR A 61 -9.72 -6.14 -2.94
CA THR A 61 -10.90 -5.73 -3.71
C THR A 61 -10.98 -4.22 -3.92
N ILE A 62 -10.73 -3.43 -2.87
CA ILE A 62 -10.83 -1.96 -2.93
C ILE A 62 -9.72 -1.38 -3.81
N LEU A 63 -8.49 -1.87 -3.64
CA LEU A 63 -7.33 -1.36 -4.37
C LEU A 63 -7.08 -2.08 -5.69
N PHE A 64 -7.86 -3.11 -6.02
CA PHE A 64 -7.79 -3.78 -7.33
C PHE A 64 -7.96 -2.77 -8.47
N LEU A 65 -8.90 -1.83 -8.33
CA LEU A 65 -9.14 -0.81 -9.35
C LEU A 65 -7.92 0.09 -9.54
N LEU A 66 -7.25 0.49 -8.46
CA LEU A 66 -6.06 1.33 -8.52
C LEU A 66 -4.84 0.55 -9.05
N TYR A 67 -4.74 -0.74 -8.71
CA TYR A 67 -3.76 -1.64 -9.29
C TYR A 67 -3.97 -1.83 -10.80
N TYR A 68 -5.23 -1.97 -11.23
CA TYR A 68 -5.59 -2.09 -12.64
C TYR A 68 -5.19 -0.84 -13.43
N LEU A 69 -5.32 0.34 -12.82
CA LEU A 69 -4.83 1.62 -13.36
C LEU A 69 -3.30 1.76 -13.34
N ARG A 70 -2.55 0.75 -12.86
CA ARG A 70 -1.10 0.76 -12.63
C ARG A 70 -0.62 1.91 -11.73
N MET A 71 -1.50 2.43 -10.88
CA MET A 71 -1.17 3.51 -9.93
C MET A 71 -0.53 2.97 -8.64
N LEU A 72 -0.71 1.68 -8.36
CA LEU A 72 -0.15 0.97 -7.20
C LEU A 72 0.66 -0.23 -7.65
N GLY A 73 1.78 -0.50 -6.96
CA GLY A 73 2.57 -1.69 -7.20
C GLY A 73 1.86 -2.96 -6.74
N ALA A 74 2.06 -4.07 -7.46
CA ALA A 74 1.59 -5.39 -7.03
C ALA A 74 2.12 -5.78 -5.65
N ALA A 75 3.32 -5.30 -5.30
CA ALA A 75 3.94 -5.50 -4.01
C ALA A 75 3.17 -4.81 -2.87
N ASP A 76 2.81 -3.54 -3.02
CA ASP A 76 2.08 -2.77 -2.01
C ASP A 76 0.68 -3.35 -1.76
N LEU A 77 0.01 -3.79 -2.83
CA LEU A 77 -1.30 -4.44 -2.75
C LEU A 77 -1.25 -5.72 -1.89
N LYS A 78 -0.25 -6.58 -2.14
CA LYS A 78 -0.05 -7.81 -1.38
C LYS A 78 0.38 -7.54 0.07
N LEU A 79 1.20 -6.51 0.30
CA LEU A 79 1.60 -6.10 1.65
C LEU A 79 0.41 -5.59 2.46
N LEU A 80 -0.43 -4.72 1.90
CA LEU A 80 -1.65 -4.25 2.56
C LEU A 80 -2.61 -5.41 2.85
N SER A 81 -2.68 -6.40 1.97
CA SER A 81 -3.42 -7.64 2.23
C SER A 81 -2.85 -8.43 3.42
N ALA A 82 -1.53 -8.57 3.52
CA ALA A 82 -0.86 -9.21 4.65
C ALA A 82 -1.15 -8.50 5.97
N VAL A 83 -0.98 -7.17 5.99
CA VAL A 83 -1.27 -6.33 7.15
C VAL A 83 -2.75 -6.41 7.51
N GLY A 84 -3.64 -6.35 6.51
CA GLY A 84 -5.08 -6.45 6.69
C GLY A 84 -5.53 -7.75 7.33
N GLY A 85 -4.92 -8.88 6.93
CA GLY A 85 -5.16 -10.17 7.58
C GLY A 85 -4.75 -10.17 9.05
N ILE A 86 -3.65 -9.52 9.41
CA ILE A 86 -3.17 -9.42 10.79
C ILE A 86 -4.07 -8.52 11.63
N ILE A 87 -4.35 -7.28 11.18
CA ILE A 87 -5.08 -6.27 11.99
C ILE A 87 -6.60 -6.41 11.95
N GLY A 88 -7.12 -7.05 10.90
CA GLY A 88 -8.53 -7.29 10.67
C GLY A 88 -9.22 -6.21 9.81
N PRO A 89 -10.44 -6.50 9.34
CA PRO A 89 -11.11 -5.77 8.25
C PRO A 89 -11.46 -4.31 8.57
N LYS A 90 -11.93 -4.01 9.78
CA LYS A 90 -12.28 -2.62 10.14
C LYS A 90 -11.05 -1.72 10.22
N LYS A 91 -9.97 -2.23 10.80
CA LYS A 91 -8.74 -1.47 11.08
C LYS A 91 -7.93 -1.21 9.82
N ILE A 92 -7.92 -2.16 8.89
CA ILE A 92 -7.21 -1.97 7.61
C ILE A 92 -7.84 -0.91 6.73
N LEU A 93 -9.17 -0.73 6.77
CA LEU A 93 -9.83 0.35 6.03
C LEU A 93 -9.34 1.72 6.49
N VAL A 94 -9.31 1.95 7.81
CA VAL A 94 -8.80 3.19 8.42
C VAL A 94 -7.33 3.38 8.07
N CYS A 95 -6.51 2.34 8.22
CA CYS A 95 -5.09 2.38 7.85
C CYS A 95 -4.87 2.72 6.38
N MET A 96 -5.64 2.13 5.46
CA MET A 96 -5.58 2.43 4.03
C MET A 96 -5.96 3.89 3.77
N LEU A 97 -7.06 4.37 4.37
CA LEU A 97 -7.51 5.75 4.19
C LEU A 97 -6.42 6.74 4.61
N TYR A 98 -5.81 6.54 5.79
CA TYR A 98 -4.68 7.37 6.24
C TYR A 98 -3.45 7.25 5.34
N SER A 99 -3.13 6.04 4.86
CA SER A 99 -2.01 5.83 3.94
C SER A 99 -2.23 6.59 2.63
N PHE A 100 -3.43 6.53 2.06
CA PHE A 100 -3.78 7.29 0.86
C PHE A 100 -3.75 8.79 1.09
N PHE A 101 -4.29 9.25 2.22
CA PHE A 101 -4.32 10.67 2.56
C PHE A 101 -2.90 11.24 2.74
N LEU A 102 -2.04 10.55 3.50
CA LEU A 102 -0.65 10.94 3.67
C LEU A 102 0.14 10.83 2.37
N GLY A 103 -0.14 9.82 1.54
CA GLY A 103 0.42 9.70 0.20
C GLY A 103 0.02 10.87 -0.70
N ALA A 104 -1.24 11.30 -0.64
CA ALA A 104 -1.73 12.47 -1.37
C ALA A 104 -1.05 13.76 -0.87
N ILE A 105 -0.88 13.93 0.45
CA ILE A 105 -0.16 15.08 1.03
C ILE A 105 1.30 15.08 0.57
N LEU A 106 2.00 13.95 0.65
CA LEU A 106 3.39 13.82 0.21
C LEU A 106 3.52 14.13 -1.28
N ALA A 107 2.65 13.55 -2.11
CA ALA A 107 2.61 13.83 -3.54
C ALA A 107 2.39 15.34 -3.80
N PHE A 108 1.45 15.97 -3.09
CA PHE A 108 1.18 17.40 -3.17
C PHE A 108 2.38 18.26 -2.74
N LEU A 109 3.06 17.90 -1.65
CA LEU A 109 4.25 18.61 -1.18
C LEU A 109 5.40 18.52 -2.18
N LEU A 110 5.67 17.35 -2.77
CA LEU A 110 6.70 17.20 -3.81
C LEU A 110 6.35 18.01 -5.05
N LEU A 111 5.07 17.99 -5.43
CA LEU A 111 4.52 18.77 -6.52
C LEU A 111 4.78 20.27 -6.30
N VAL A 112 4.49 20.80 -5.11
CA VAL A 112 4.72 22.22 -4.77
C VAL A 112 6.22 22.54 -4.71
N ALA A 113 7.01 21.67 -4.08
CA ALA A 113 8.46 21.86 -3.93
C ALA A 113 9.20 21.93 -5.28
N ARG A 114 8.72 21.21 -6.30
CA ARG A 114 9.35 21.20 -7.63
C ARG A 114 8.85 22.28 -8.61
N ARG A 115 7.93 23.18 -8.19
CA ARG A 115 7.33 24.27 -9.00
C ARG A 115 6.79 23.85 -10.39
N SER A 116 6.66 22.55 -10.69
CA SER A 116 6.16 21.97 -11.94
C SER A 116 4.76 21.39 -11.78
N LEU A 117 3.96 22.04 -10.91
CA LEU A 117 2.60 21.65 -10.54
C LEU A 117 1.72 21.42 -11.75
N ALA A 118 1.66 22.42 -12.63
CA ALA A 118 0.76 22.41 -13.77
C ALA A 118 1.14 21.34 -14.80
N GLU A 119 2.43 21.15 -15.09
CA GLU A 119 2.89 20.18 -16.09
C GLU A 119 2.65 18.73 -15.67
N ARG A 120 2.94 18.38 -14.41
CA ARG A 120 2.68 17.02 -13.90
C ARG A 120 1.21 16.72 -13.74
N LEU A 121 0.40 17.69 -13.27
CA LEU A 121 -1.05 17.52 -13.25
C LEU A 121 -1.59 17.35 -14.67
N ARG A 122 -1.13 18.14 -15.65
CA ARG A 122 -1.55 17.99 -17.05
C ARG A 122 -1.17 16.62 -17.60
N TYR A 123 0.02 16.11 -17.31
CA TYR A 123 0.43 14.76 -17.71
C TYR A 123 -0.45 13.68 -17.06
N PHE A 124 -0.77 13.81 -15.78
CA PHE A 124 -1.66 12.89 -15.08
C PHE A 124 -3.09 12.91 -15.63
N PHE A 125 -3.69 14.10 -15.78
CA PHE A 125 -5.03 14.25 -16.35
C PHE A 125 -5.07 13.80 -17.82
N HIS A 126 -4.04 14.11 -18.60
CA HIS A 126 -3.95 13.66 -19.99
C HIS A 126 -3.82 12.14 -20.10
N TYR A 127 -3.07 11.50 -19.20
CA TYR A 127 -3.02 10.04 -19.12
C TYR A 127 -4.36 9.44 -18.71
N LEU A 128 -5.02 9.98 -17.68
CA LEU A 128 -6.32 9.49 -17.23
C LEU A 128 -7.38 9.65 -18.33
N TRP A 129 -7.37 10.80 -19.02
CA TRP A 129 -8.26 11.09 -20.14
C TRP A 129 -8.01 10.16 -21.33
N ASN A 130 -6.74 9.94 -21.69
CA ASN A 130 -6.38 8.98 -22.74
C ASN A 130 -6.78 7.55 -22.34
N PHE A 131 -6.55 7.13 -21.10
CA PHE A 131 -6.93 5.81 -20.62
C PHE A 131 -8.44 5.56 -20.72
N ILE A 132 -9.25 6.55 -20.31
CA ILE A 132 -10.73 6.48 -20.41
C ILE A 132 -11.17 6.36 -21.88
N ARG A 133 -10.43 6.98 -22.82
CA ARG A 133 -10.81 7.08 -24.23
C ARG A 133 -10.27 5.96 -25.13
N THR A 134 -9.05 5.48 -24.90
CA THR A 134 -8.39 4.52 -25.79
C THR A 134 -8.39 3.09 -25.27
N LYS A 135 -8.57 2.85 -23.95
CA LYS A 135 -8.38 1.53 -23.30
C LYS A 135 -7.04 0.84 -23.60
N GLU A 136 -6.10 1.53 -24.25
CA GLU A 136 -4.81 1.00 -24.64
C GLU A 136 -3.77 1.26 -23.55
N PHE A 137 -2.99 0.22 -23.26
CA PHE A 137 -1.97 0.20 -22.23
C PHE A 137 -0.72 0.96 -22.67
N ALA A 138 -0.68 2.27 -22.46
CA ALA A 138 0.58 3.00 -22.43
C ALA A 138 1.20 2.85 -21.03
N PRO A 139 2.42 2.30 -20.86
CA PRO A 139 3.07 2.25 -19.56
C PRO A 139 3.28 3.67 -19.03
N TYR A 140 2.80 3.95 -17.81
CA TYR A 140 3.11 5.20 -17.10
C TYR A 140 4.58 5.18 -16.67
N GLY A 141 5.48 5.53 -17.59
CA GLY A 141 6.91 5.52 -17.35
C GLY A 141 7.70 5.61 -18.63
N LEU A 142 8.39 6.73 -18.83
CA LEU A 142 9.58 6.76 -19.68
C LEU A 142 10.61 5.82 -19.03
N THR A 143 11.06 4.80 -19.77
CA THR A 143 12.11 3.86 -19.34
C THR A 143 13.37 4.65 -18.95
N GLY A 144 13.58 4.83 -17.65
CA GLY A 144 14.71 5.59 -17.12
C GLY A 144 14.68 5.58 -15.61
N ASN A 145 15.80 5.18 -15.01
CA ASN A 145 16.02 5.11 -13.57
C ASN A 145 16.02 6.52 -12.97
N ARG A 146 14.83 7.13 -12.82
CA ARG A 146 14.66 8.48 -12.29
C ARG A 146 14.17 8.40 -10.84
N PRO A 147 14.77 9.17 -9.92
CA PRO A 147 14.49 9.18 -8.47
C PRO A 147 13.11 9.81 -8.12
N GLU A 148 12.14 9.69 -9.02
CA GLU A 148 10.88 10.42 -9.02
C GLU A 148 9.67 9.51 -8.75
N ASN A 149 9.87 8.19 -8.77
CA ASN A 149 8.86 7.23 -8.33
C ASN A 149 8.77 7.29 -6.81
N MET A 150 7.72 7.95 -6.31
CA MET A 150 7.39 7.82 -4.89
C MET A 150 6.97 6.39 -4.61
N HIS A 151 7.79 5.72 -3.81
CA HIS A 151 7.51 4.43 -3.22
C HIS A 151 6.27 4.53 -2.31
N PHE A 152 5.15 3.97 -2.75
CA PHE A 152 3.88 3.97 -2.01
C PHE A 152 3.99 3.24 -0.66
N THR A 153 5.04 2.46 -0.46
CA THR A 153 5.39 1.82 0.81
C THR A 153 5.65 2.83 1.95
N VAL A 154 6.10 4.06 1.65
CA VAL A 154 6.33 5.12 2.66
C VAL A 154 5.00 5.64 3.27
N PRO A 155 4.01 6.05 2.47
CA PRO A 155 2.67 6.36 2.98
C PRO A 155 2.01 5.22 3.76
N VAL A 156 2.19 3.98 3.31
CA VAL A 156 1.67 2.78 4.01
C VAL A 156 2.28 2.65 5.41
N PHE A 157 3.59 2.87 5.55
CA PHE A 157 4.25 2.87 6.85
C PHE A 157 3.76 3.96 7.78
N LEU A 158 3.56 5.17 7.25
CA LEU A 158 2.99 6.27 8.04
C LEU A 158 1.56 5.96 8.49
N GLY A 159 0.72 5.38 7.62
CA GLY A 159 -0.63 4.96 7.99
C GLY A 159 -0.63 3.90 9.10
N VAL A 160 0.30 2.95 9.05
CA VAL A 160 0.49 1.94 10.10
C VAL A 160 0.95 2.58 11.42
N LEU A 161 1.87 3.55 11.37
CA LEU A 161 2.31 4.28 12.56
C LEU A 161 1.14 5.04 13.23
N PHE A 162 0.30 5.69 12.43
CA PHE A 162 -0.91 6.36 12.93
C PHE A 162 -1.88 5.39 13.60
N TRP A 163 -2.09 4.22 13.00
CA TRP A 163 -2.91 3.17 13.61
C TRP A 163 -2.33 2.67 14.94
N ILE A 164 -1.00 2.54 15.05
CA ILE A 164 -0.32 2.13 16.29
C ILE A 164 -0.46 3.19 17.38
N GLY A 165 -0.44 4.47 16.99
CA GLY A 165 -0.65 5.63 17.85
C GLY A 165 -2.04 5.71 18.50
N GLY A 166 -2.98 4.85 18.11
CA GLY A 166 -4.27 4.71 18.77
C GLY A 166 -5.38 5.61 18.20
N TYR A 167 -5.17 6.21 17.03
CA TYR A 167 -6.23 6.86 16.27
C TYR A 167 -6.99 5.78 15.46
N TYR A 168 -8.26 5.55 15.82
CA TYR A 168 -9.17 4.63 15.13
C TYR A 168 -10.40 5.37 14.63
#